data_AF-A0A914YIZ6-F1
#
_entry.id   AF-A0A914YIZ6-F1
#
_cell.length_a   1.000
_cell.length_b   1.000
_cell.length_c   1.000
_cell.angle_alpha   90.00
_cell.angle_beta   90.00
_cell.angle_gamma   90.00
#
_symmetry.space_group_name_H-M   'P 1'
#
loop_
_entity.id
_entity.type
_entity.pdbx_description
1 polymer ?
#
loop_
_entity_poly.entity_id
_entity_poly.type
_entity_poly.pdbx_seq_one_letter_code
_entity_poly.pdbx_strand_id
1 'polypeptide(L)'
;MKCLYAIFECAFCGLPKLEKVILSNNTQLYDLHENAFGSIKSDKNGKSPVATLKEFDIQNCNFSTLPQKLFDWTKIEVLKIHGNPLACTCDLAWLVNDKTIHFDTNPKCGAPLSLNGTYFSKVTDSVCDGKTSASSGSSSVLWAFVLFLTVVGLVGGFLLYTRRVRVTNILYRPEVPQMGYSNLTTEQQHPPQHEDEEELQGDFQPRPDAIPV
;
A
#
# COMPACT_ATOMS: atom_id res chain seq x y z
N MET A 1 -29.27 6.98 -36.92
CA MET A 1 -27.99 6.41 -37.40
C MET A 1 -27.28 5.81 -36.20
N LYS A 2 -26.52 4.71 -36.35
CA LYS A 2 -25.74 4.14 -35.24
C LYS A 2 -24.37 4.79 -35.23
N CYS A 3 -23.99 5.43 -34.12
CA CYS A 3 -22.69 6.05 -33.96
C CYS A 3 -21.76 5.10 -33.20
N LEU A 4 -20.51 4.97 -33.65
CA LEU A 4 -19.47 4.24 -32.92
C LEU A 4 -18.89 5.19 -31.85
N TYR A 5 -19.02 4.81 -30.58
CA TYR A 5 -18.58 5.64 -29.44
C TYR A 5 -17.53 4.96 -28.55
N ALA A 6 -17.55 3.64 -28.49
CA ALA A 6 -16.65 2.82 -27.68
C ALA A 6 -16.22 1.55 -28.44
N ILE A 7 -15.01 1.07 -28.16
CA ILE A 7 -14.51 -0.24 -28.58
C ILE A 7 -14.29 -1.10 -27.34
N PHE A 8 -15.11 -2.15 -27.21
CA PHE A 8 -15.16 -3.02 -26.05
C PHE A 8 -14.00 -4.03 -25.99
N GLU A 9 -13.87 -4.69 -24.84
CA GLU A 9 -12.94 -5.79 -24.63
C GLU A 9 -13.03 -6.86 -25.72
N CYS A 10 -11.86 -7.28 -26.22
CA CYS A 10 -11.73 -8.33 -27.21
C CYS A 10 -12.50 -8.13 -28.53
N ALA A 11 -12.82 -6.89 -28.91
CA ALA A 11 -13.43 -6.56 -30.20
C ALA A 11 -12.65 -7.11 -31.42
N PHE A 12 -11.32 -7.22 -31.30
CA PHE A 12 -10.43 -7.75 -32.35
C PHE A 12 -9.72 -9.06 -31.98
N CYS A 13 -10.12 -9.71 -30.87
CA CYS A 13 -9.52 -10.98 -30.43
C CYS A 13 -9.73 -12.12 -31.44
N GLY A 14 -8.74 -13.01 -31.57
CA GLY A 14 -8.84 -14.17 -32.46
C GLY A 14 -8.66 -13.84 -33.94
N LEU A 15 -8.11 -12.66 -34.28
CA LEU A 15 -7.77 -12.26 -35.64
C LEU A 15 -6.23 -12.32 -35.86
N PRO A 16 -5.63 -13.50 -36.04
CA PRO A 16 -4.16 -13.67 -36.06
C PRO A 16 -3.45 -13.05 -37.27
N LYS A 17 -4.20 -12.62 -38.30
CA LYS A 17 -3.69 -11.98 -39.53
C LYS A 17 -4.15 -10.52 -39.66
N LEU A 18 -4.54 -9.88 -38.57
CA LEU A 18 -5.01 -8.49 -38.59
C LEU A 18 -3.84 -7.52 -38.60
N GLU A 19 -3.45 -7.06 -39.78
CA GLU A 19 -2.32 -6.14 -39.96
C GLU A 19 -2.71 -4.66 -39.90
N LYS A 20 -3.99 -4.33 -40.17
CA LYS A 20 -4.45 -2.95 -40.35
C LYS A 20 -5.85 -2.73 -39.77
N VAL A 21 -6.00 -1.68 -38.97
CA VAL A 21 -7.29 -1.22 -38.43
C VAL A 21 -7.48 0.26 -38.73
N ILE A 22 -8.57 0.59 -39.40
CA ILE A 22 -8.96 1.96 -39.75
C ILE A 22 -10.29 2.30 -39.07
N LEU A 23 -10.25 3.34 -38.25
CA LEU A 23 -11.35 3.88 -37.43
C LEU A 23 -11.40 5.41 -37.53
N SER A 24 -10.70 6.01 -38.50
CA SER A 24 -10.64 7.46 -38.72
C SER A 24 -12.02 8.10 -38.94
N ASN A 25 -12.14 9.37 -38.58
CA ASN A 25 -13.33 10.23 -38.71
C ASN A 25 -14.55 9.77 -37.90
N ASN A 26 -14.38 8.91 -36.89
CA ASN A 26 -15.43 8.60 -35.93
C ASN A 26 -15.43 9.65 -34.79
N THR A 27 -16.01 10.82 -35.05
CA THR A 27 -16.02 11.97 -34.12
C THR A 27 -16.69 11.71 -32.77
N GLN A 28 -17.47 10.62 -32.64
CA GLN A 28 -18.08 10.19 -31.37
C GLN A 28 -17.29 9.09 -30.67
N LEU A 29 -16.26 8.52 -31.29
CA LEU A 29 -15.41 7.48 -30.70
C LEU A 29 -14.40 8.13 -29.75
N TYR A 30 -14.57 7.88 -28.45
CA TYR A 30 -13.69 8.38 -27.38
C TYR A 30 -13.17 7.27 -26.46
N ASP A 31 -13.82 6.10 -26.44
CA ASP A 31 -13.50 5.01 -25.52
C ASP A 31 -12.91 3.80 -26.26
N LEU A 32 -11.85 3.24 -25.69
CA LEU A 32 -11.09 2.12 -26.24
C LEU A 32 -10.53 1.28 -25.10
N HIS A 33 -11.10 0.09 -24.93
CA HIS A 33 -10.74 -0.81 -23.85
C HIS A 33 -9.30 -1.33 -23.96
N GLU A 34 -8.56 -1.42 -22.84
CA GLU A 34 -7.16 -1.88 -22.79
C GLU A 34 -6.97 -3.25 -23.46
N ASN A 35 -7.92 -4.18 -23.27
CA ASN A 35 -7.90 -5.51 -23.90
C ASN A 35 -8.64 -5.59 -25.27
N ALA A 36 -8.88 -4.49 -25.99
CA ALA A 36 -9.64 -4.51 -27.26
C ALA A 36 -9.03 -5.45 -28.32
N PHE A 37 -7.70 -5.55 -28.36
CA PHE A 37 -6.93 -6.44 -29.24
C PHE A 37 -6.52 -7.76 -28.57
N GLY A 38 -7.05 -8.04 -27.38
CA GLY A 38 -6.67 -9.16 -26.53
C GLY A 38 -5.52 -8.81 -25.61
N SER A 39 -5.52 -9.40 -24.41
CA SER A 39 -4.48 -9.10 -23.44
C SER A 39 -3.14 -9.71 -23.87
N ILE A 40 -2.07 -8.92 -23.77
CA ILE A 40 -0.68 -9.36 -24.01
C ILE A 40 -0.30 -10.55 -23.10
N LYS A 41 -0.98 -10.68 -21.95
CA LYS A 41 -0.92 -11.86 -21.08
C LYS A 41 -2.02 -12.84 -21.51
N SER A 42 -1.64 -14.06 -21.89
CA SER A 42 -2.59 -15.09 -22.36
C SER A 42 -3.80 -15.23 -21.43
N ASP A 43 -4.98 -14.94 -21.97
CA ASP A 43 -6.24 -15.15 -21.27
C ASP A 43 -6.50 -16.66 -21.10
N LYS A 44 -7.00 -17.05 -19.92
CA LYS A 44 -7.44 -18.41 -19.60
C LYS A 44 -8.56 -18.89 -20.55
N ASN A 45 -9.29 -17.96 -21.17
CA ASN A 45 -10.35 -18.26 -22.13
C ASN A 45 -9.85 -18.53 -23.57
N GLY A 46 -8.54 -18.59 -23.81
CA GLY A 46 -7.97 -18.98 -25.11
C GLY A 46 -8.07 -17.92 -26.22
N LYS A 47 -8.45 -16.68 -25.89
CA LYS A 47 -8.42 -15.56 -26.84
C LYS A 47 -7.00 -15.04 -27.00
N SER A 48 -6.37 -15.33 -28.15
CA SER A 48 -5.03 -14.84 -28.47
C SER A 48 -5.02 -13.33 -28.76
N PRO A 49 -3.99 -12.58 -28.31
CA PRO A 49 -3.80 -11.19 -28.68
C PRO A 49 -3.44 -11.05 -30.17
N VAL A 50 -3.76 -9.89 -30.75
CA VAL A 50 -3.36 -9.53 -32.12
C VAL A 50 -1.88 -9.15 -32.12
N ALA A 51 -1.01 -10.07 -32.55
CA ALA A 51 0.44 -9.88 -32.60
C ALA A 51 0.97 -9.39 -33.97
N THR A 52 0.10 -9.23 -34.97
CA THR A 52 0.45 -8.91 -36.37
C THR A 52 0.03 -7.51 -36.82
N LEU A 53 -0.52 -6.69 -35.92
CA LEU A 53 -0.96 -5.33 -36.22
C LEU A 53 0.25 -4.43 -36.53
N LYS A 54 0.15 -3.68 -37.65
CA LYS A 54 1.18 -2.78 -38.18
C LYS A 54 0.69 -1.35 -38.36
N GLU A 55 -0.55 -1.17 -38.80
CA GLU A 55 -1.14 0.16 -38.98
C GLU A 55 -2.42 0.33 -38.16
N PHE A 56 -2.41 1.35 -37.30
CA PHE A 56 -3.55 1.73 -36.48
C PHE A 56 -3.94 3.18 -36.76
N ASP A 57 -5.13 3.36 -37.33
CA ASP A 57 -5.67 4.66 -37.72
C ASP A 57 -6.95 4.99 -36.93
N ILE A 58 -6.83 6.04 -36.13
CA ILE A 58 -7.86 6.63 -35.27
C ILE A 58 -7.89 8.16 -35.45
N GLN A 59 -7.52 8.67 -36.63
CA GLN A 59 -7.52 10.11 -36.92
C GLN A 59 -8.90 10.76 -36.76
N ASN A 60 -8.94 12.02 -36.33
CA ASN A 60 -10.19 12.81 -36.23
C ASN A 60 -11.30 12.13 -35.40
N CYS A 61 -10.90 11.41 -34.35
CA CYS A 61 -11.77 10.86 -33.31
C CYS A 61 -11.73 11.79 -32.07
N ASN A 62 -12.29 11.34 -30.95
CA ASN A 62 -12.38 12.12 -29.72
C ASN A 62 -11.54 11.51 -28.57
N PHE A 63 -10.38 10.93 -28.90
CA PHE A 63 -9.48 10.34 -27.89
C PHE A 63 -8.70 11.40 -27.12
N SER A 64 -8.81 11.38 -25.79
CA SER A 64 -7.96 12.17 -24.89
C SER A 64 -6.72 11.41 -24.41
N THR A 65 -6.76 10.08 -24.37
CA THR A 65 -5.64 9.23 -23.96
C THR A 65 -5.70 7.87 -24.66
N LEU A 66 -4.66 7.06 -24.53
CA LEU A 66 -4.61 5.68 -25.01
C LEU A 66 -4.05 4.74 -23.93
N PRO A 67 -4.57 3.50 -23.80
CA PRO A 67 -3.98 2.52 -22.91
C PRO A 67 -2.59 2.07 -23.39
N GLN A 68 -1.59 2.12 -22.51
CA GLN A 68 -0.23 1.67 -22.83
C GLN A 68 -0.18 0.18 -23.23
N LYS A 69 -1.08 -0.67 -22.72
CA LYS A 69 -1.09 -2.13 -22.97
C LYS A 69 -2.12 -2.59 -24.02
N LEU A 70 -2.50 -1.69 -24.93
CA LEU A 70 -3.51 -1.95 -25.97
C LEU A 70 -3.11 -3.11 -26.91
N PHE A 71 -1.83 -3.15 -27.31
CA PHE A 71 -1.17 -4.18 -28.10
C PHE A 71 0.36 -4.00 -27.98
N ASP A 72 1.15 -4.79 -28.70
CA ASP A 72 2.61 -4.59 -28.77
C ASP A 72 2.96 -3.40 -29.69
N TRP A 73 3.18 -2.23 -29.11
CA TRP A 73 3.56 -1.01 -29.83
C TRP A 73 4.84 -1.15 -30.65
N THR A 74 5.73 -2.10 -30.32
CA THR A 74 6.97 -2.34 -31.09
C THR A 74 6.73 -2.97 -32.46
N LYS A 75 5.49 -3.40 -32.75
CA LYS A 75 5.07 -3.93 -34.07
C LYS A 75 4.42 -2.90 -34.97
N ILE A 76 4.04 -1.74 -34.44
CA ILE A 76 3.38 -0.69 -35.22
C ILE A 76 4.40 0.00 -36.13
N GLU A 77 4.19 -0.17 -37.43
CA GLU A 77 4.94 0.51 -38.49
C GLU A 77 4.39 1.93 -38.73
N VAL A 78 3.07 2.13 -38.54
CA VAL A 78 2.38 3.41 -38.81
C VAL A 78 1.27 3.67 -37.80
N LEU A 79 1.43 4.72 -36.96
CA LEU A 79 0.38 5.23 -36.08
C LEU A 79 -0.23 6.53 -36.63
N LYS A 80 -1.56 6.54 -36.73
CA LYS A 80 -2.36 7.63 -37.29
C LYS A 80 -3.35 8.13 -36.24
N ILE A 81 -2.93 9.16 -35.49
CA ILE A 81 -3.66 9.68 -34.29
C ILE A 81 -3.92 11.20 -34.34
N HIS A 82 -3.53 11.89 -35.40
CA HIS A 82 -3.75 13.35 -35.50
C HIS A 82 -5.25 13.72 -35.48
N GLY A 83 -5.57 14.95 -35.08
CA GLY A 83 -6.96 15.44 -35.00
C GLY A 83 -7.73 15.01 -33.73
N ASN A 84 -7.09 14.29 -32.81
CA ASN A 84 -7.66 13.95 -31.50
C ASN A 84 -7.31 14.98 -30.41
N PRO A 85 -8.17 15.21 -29.40
CA PRO A 85 -7.93 16.14 -28.28
C PRO A 85 -7.01 15.54 -27.20
N LEU A 86 -5.81 15.11 -27.60
CA LEU A 86 -4.88 14.34 -26.76
C LEU A 86 -4.42 15.14 -25.53
N ALA A 87 -4.57 14.54 -24.34
CA ALA A 87 -4.13 15.09 -23.08
C ALA A 87 -2.67 14.71 -22.83
N CYS A 88 -1.75 15.65 -23.08
CA CYS A 88 -0.33 15.55 -22.79
C CYS A 88 -0.07 15.73 -21.28
N THR A 89 -0.65 14.83 -20.48
CA THR A 89 -0.42 14.62 -19.05
C THR A 89 0.43 13.36 -18.84
N CYS A 90 0.70 12.99 -17.59
CA CYS A 90 1.47 11.79 -17.30
C CYS A 90 0.86 10.49 -17.79
N ASP A 91 -0.46 10.44 -17.93
CA ASP A 91 -1.16 9.24 -18.40
C ASP A 91 -0.86 8.94 -19.89
N LEU A 92 -0.44 9.96 -20.65
CA LEU A 92 -0.05 9.86 -22.06
C LEU A 92 1.45 10.11 -22.30
N ALA A 93 2.23 10.44 -21.27
CA ALA A 93 3.66 10.71 -21.39
C ALA A 93 4.45 9.53 -21.99
N TRP A 94 3.99 8.29 -21.78
CA TRP A 94 4.57 7.12 -22.43
C TRP A 94 4.52 7.21 -23.97
N LEU A 95 3.44 7.75 -24.55
CA LEU A 95 3.25 7.88 -26.00
C LEU A 95 3.96 9.12 -26.55
N VAL A 96 4.05 10.18 -25.76
CA VAL A 96 4.74 11.43 -26.14
C VAL A 96 6.25 11.23 -26.16
N ASN A 97 6.79 10.46 -25.21
CA ASN A 97 8.24 10.32 -25.00
C ASN A 97 8.82 9.09 -25.72
N ASP A 98 8.00 8.15 -26.19
CA ASP A 98 8.45 6.97 -26.94
C ASP A 98 8.81 7.32 -28.39
N LYS A 99 10.12 7.46 -28.62
CA LYS A 99 10.72 7.78 -29.92
C LYS A 99 10.73 6.60 -30.91
N THR A 100 10.31 5.40 -30.49
CA THR A 100 10.21 4.23 -31.38
C THR A 100 8.91 4.21 -32.17
N ILE A 101 7.87 4.89 -31.67
CA ILE A 101 6.56 4.94 -32.31
C ILE A 101 6.59 5.91 -33.50
N HIS A 102 6.33 5.37 -34.70
CA HIS A 102 6.30 6.16 -35.93
C HIS A 102 4.90 6.76 -36.16
N PHE A 103 4.81 8.09 -36.02
CA PHE A 103 3.59 8.85 -36.35
C PHE A 103 3.60 9.27 -37.82
N ASP A 104 2.55 8.91 -38.56
CA ASP A 104 2.30 9.36 -39.94
C ASP A 104 2.25 10.89 -40.06
N THR A 105 1.59 11.52 -39.09
CA THR A 105 1.51 12.97 -38.92
C THR A 105 1.70 13.28 -37.45
N ASN A 106 2.69 14.12 -37.12
CA ASN A 106 3.04 14.52 -35.76
C ASN A 106 1.82 15.10 -35.02
N PRO A 107 1.29 14.44 -33.97
CA PRO A 107 0.05 14.87 -33.33
C PRO A 107 0.27 16.09 -32.44
N LYS A 108 -0.85 16.75 -32.12
CA LYS A 108 -0.89 17.92 -31.22
C LYS A 108 -1.59 17.57 -29.91
N CYS A 109 -1.15 18.19 -28.83
CA CYS A 109 -1.85 18.17 -27.56
C CYS A 109 -3.12 19.03 -27.64
N GLY A 110 -4.25 18.52 -27.17
CA GLY A 110 -5.46 19.30 -26.88
C GLY A 110 -5.54 19.77 -25.41
N ALA A 111 -4.84 19.09 -24.50
CA ALA A 111 -4.73 19.44 -23.08
C ALA A 111 -3.32 19.09 -22.54
N PRO A 112 -2.89 19.64 -21.39
CA PRO A 112 -3.51 20.76 -20.66
C PRO A 112 -3.46 22.07 -21.46
N LEU A 113 -4.19 23.10 -21.01
CA LEU A 113 -4.26 24.41 -21.68
C LEU A 113 -2.88 25.00 -22.03
N SER A 114 -1.90 24.85 -21.15
CA SER A 114 -0.51 25.32 -21.35
C SER A 114 0.23 24.65 -22.52
N LEU A 115 -0.21 23.47 -22.97
CA LEU A 115 0.36 22.71 -24.09
C LEU A 115 -0.60 22.60 -25.28
N ASN A 116 -1.80 23.18 -25.22
CA ASN A 116 -2.80 23.07 -26.29
C ASN A 116 -2.23 23.62 -27.61
N GLY A 117 -2.33 22.82 -28.68
CA GLY A 117 -1.78 23.12 -30.00
C GLY A 117 -0.29 22.84 -30.17
N THR A 118 0.45 22.49 -29.11
CA THR A 118 1.86 22.07 -29.23
C THR A 118 1.97 20.65 -29.80
N TYR A 119 3.01 20.40 -30.60
CA TYR A 119 3.29 19.08 -31.19
C TYR A 119 4.02 18.19 -30.19
N PHE A 120 3.78 16.87 -30.25
CA PHE A 120 4.45 15.89 -29.37
C PHE A 120 5.98 16.02 -29.41
N SER A 121 6.56 16.18 -30.60
CA SER A 121 8.01 16.38 -30.79
C SER A 121 8.61 17.63 -30.13
N LYS A 122 7.79 18.53 -29.57
CA LYS A 122 8.20 19.75 -28.85
C LYS A 122 7.85 19.70 -27.36
N VAL A 123 7.08 18.72 -26.91
CA VAL A 123 6.81 18.49 -25.48
C VAL A 123 8.08 17.96 -24.83
N THR A 124 8.42 18.50 -23.65
CA THR A 124 9.59 18.08 -22.86
C THR A 124 9.21 17.04 -21.83
N ASP A 125 10.14 16.14 -21.47
CA ASP A 125 9.93 15.05 -20.49
C ASP A 125 9.42 15.53 -19.11
N SER A 126 9.59 16.82 -18.80
CA SER A 126 9.10 17.51 -17.60
C SER A 126 7.59 17.47 -17.37
N VAL A 127 6.79 16.91 -18.30
CA VAL A 127 5.36 16.61 -18.06
C VAL A 127 5.17 15.75 -16.78
N CYS A 128 6.17 14.95 -16.40
CA CYS A 128 6.13 14.07 -15.22
C CYS A 128 7.23 14.25 -14.19
N ASP A 129 7.88 15.42 -14.13
CA ASP A 129 8.94 15.72 -13.14
C ASP A 129 8.44 15.87 -11.69
N GLY A 130 7.27 15.31 -11.39
CA GLY A 130 6.58 15.42 -10.10
C GLY A 130 5.63 14.26 -9.84
N LYS A 131 6.21 13.12 -9.46
CA LYS A 131 5.65 11.87 -8.89
C LYS A 131 5.81 10.65 -9.80
N THR A 132 6.53 9.68 -9.26
CA THR A 132 6.49 8.28 -9.68
C THR A 132 5.05 7.79 -9.82
N SER A 133 4.77 7.04 -10.88
CA SER A 133 3.53 6.30 -11.08
C SER A 133 3.41 5.16 -10.06
N ALA A 134 3.12 5.51 -8.82
CA ALA A 134 2.63 4.61 -7.80
C ALA A 134 1.27 5.14 -7.35
N SER A 135 0.22 4.34 -7.56
CA SER A 135 -1.10 4.54 -6.98
C SER A 135 -1.06 4.32 -5.46
N SER A 136 -0.31 5.17 -4.77
CA SER A 136 -0.13 5.16 -3.33
C SER A 136 -1.21 6.04 -2.71
N GLY A 137 -2.41 5.46 -2.59
CA GLY A 137 -3.50 6.07 -1.81
C GLY A 137 -2.97 6.48 -0.44
N SER A 138 -3.20 7.73 -0.06
CA SER A 138 -2.54 8.46 1.02
C SER A 138 -2.55 7.72 2.38
N SER A 139 -1.51 6.94 2.66
CA SER A 139 -1.34 6.20 3.92
C SER A 139 -1.20 7.09 5.16
N SER A 140 -1.19 8.42 5.03
CA SER A 140 -1.16 9.37 6.15
C SER A 140 -2.27 9.12 7.17
N VAL A 141 -3.46 8.67 6.72
CA VAL A 141 -4.57 8.30 7.62
C VAL A 141 -4.23 7.05 8.42
N LEU A 142 -3.69 6.00 7.78
CA LEU A 142 -3.27 4.76 8.45
C LEU A 142 -2.16 5.03 9.47
N TRP A 143 -1.14 5.82 9.11
CA TRP A 143 -0.08 6.22 10.03
C TRP A 143 -0.60 7.04 11.20
N ALA A 144 -1.57 7.94 10.98
CA ALA A 144 -2.22 8.69 12.07
C ALA A 144 -3.01 7.77 13.02
N PHE A 145 -3.74 6.78 12.51
CA PHE A 145 -4.42 5.77 13.35
C PHE A 145 -3.42 4.92 14.14
N VAL A 146 -2.32 4.47 13.53
CA VAL A 146 -1.27 3.72 14.23
C VAL A 146 -0.64 4.55 15.35
N LEU A 147 -0.30 5.81 15.10
CA LEU A 147 0.23 6.73 16.11
C LEU A 147 -0.78 7.02 17.23
N PHE A 148 -2.07 7.14 16.91
CA PHE A 148 -3.11 7.33 17.91
C PHE A 148 -3.24 6.10 18.82
N LEU A 149 -3.26 4.88 18.25
CA LEU A 149 -3.37 3.64 19.01
C LEU A 149 -2.14 3.40 19.92
N THR A 150 -0.93 3.71 19.47
CA THR A 150 0.27 3.59 20.33
C THR A 150 0.25 4.59 21.47
N VAL A 151 -0.14 5.85 21.23
CA VAL A 151 -0.28 6.87 22.30
C VAL A 151 -1.34 6.46 23.32
N VAL A 152 -2.52 5.99 22.88
CA VAL A 152 -3.56 5.48 23.78
C VAL A 152 -3.07 4.29 24.60
N GLY A 153 -2.32 3.36 23.99
CA GLY A 153 -1.70 2.23 24.69
C GLY A 153 -0.70 2.66 25.77
N LEU A 154 0.18 3.62 25.46
CA LEU A 154 1.17 4.15 26.42
C LEU A 154 0.50 4.90 27.58
N VAL A 155 -0.49 5.76 27.30
CA VAL A 155 -1.23 6.49 28.33
C VAL A 155 -2.05 5.52 29.20
N GLY A 156 -2.75 4.56 28.59
CA GLY A 156 -3.48 3.52 29.33
C GLY A 156 -2.56 2.68 30.22
N GLY A 157 -1.42 2.24 29.68
CA GLY A 157 -0.39 1.52 30.44
C GLY A 157 0.16 2.34 31.61
N PHE A 158 0.46 3.63 31.40
CA PHE A 158 0.94 4.52 32.46
C PHE A 158 -0.12 4.78 33.55
N LEU A 159 -1.39 4.92 33.18
CA LEU A 159 -2.49 5.05 34.14
C LEU A 159 -2.72 3.74 34.93
N LEU A 160 -2.60 2.58 34.30
CA LEU A 160 -2.66 1.30 35.00
C LEU A 160 -1.45 1.08 35.91
N TYR A 161 -0.24 1.47 35.47
CA TYR A 161 0.98 1.42 36.27
C TYR A 161 0.88 2.31 37.51
N THR A 162 0.51 3.58 37.35
CA THR A 162 0.36 4.51 38.48
C THR A 162 -0.76 4.10 39.43
N ARG A 163 -1.86 3.51 38.94
CA ARG A 163 -2.90 2.91 39.80
C ARG A 163 -2.40 1.65 40.54
N ARG A 164 -1.68 0.75 39.87
CA ARG A 164 -1.04 -0.42 40.51
C ARG A 164 -0.06 0.02 41.61
N VAL A 165 0.82 0.97 41.32
CA VAL A 165 1.80 1.53 42.27
C VAL A 165 1.09 2.20 43.45
N ARG A 166 0.01 2.96 43.24
CA ARG A 166 -0.79 3.51 44.36
C ARG A 166 -1.43 2.41 45.23
N VAL A 167 -1.89 1.33 44.62
CA VAL A 167 -2.50 0.20 45.37
C VAL A 167 -1.45 -0.57 46.18
N THR A 168 -0.24 -0.82 45.65
CA THR A 168 0.83 -1.44 46.45
C THR A 168 1.35 -0.51 47.56
N ASN A 169 1.41 0.81 47.33
CA ASN A 169 1.86 1.77 48.34
C ASN A 169 0.89 1.88 49.54
N ILE A 170 -0.41 1.55 49.35
CA ILE A 170 -1.40 1.49 50.44
C ILE A 170 -1.17 0.28 51.37
N LEU A 171 -0.43 -0.74 50.94
CA LEU A 171 -0.05 -1.91 51.74
C LEU A 171 1.38 -1.82 52.29
N TYR A 172 2.05 -0.67 52.18
CA TYR A 172 3.36 -0.44 52.79
C TYR A 172 3.23 -0.32 54.32
N ARG A 173 3.35 -1.47 55.01
CA ARG A 173 3.42 -1.54 56.47
C ARG A 173 4.89 -1.63 56.89
N PRO A 174 5.52 -0.56 57.40
CA PRO A 174 6.87 -0.66 57.94
C PRO A 174 6.85 -1.57 59.17
N GLU A 175 7.85 -2.45 59.26
CA GLU A 175 7.98 -3.41 60.35
C GLU A 175 8.56 -2.73 61.59
N VAL A 176 7.91 -2.92 62.74
CA VAL A 176 8.30 -2.30 64.02
C VAL A 176 9.10 -3.31 64.86
N PRO A 177 10.29 -2.95 65.38
CA PRO A 177 11.09 -3.87 66.18
C PRO A 177 10.42 -4.11 67.54
N GLN A 178 10.44 -5.36 68.00
CA GLN A 178 9.90 -5.71 69.33
C GLN A 178 10.94 -5.49 70.42
N MET A 179 10.48 -4.94 71.56
CA MET A 179 11.25 -4.79 72.79
C MET A 179 10.45 -5.44 73.92
N GLY A 180 11.04 -6.40 74.65
CA GLY A 180 10.37 -7.15 75.72
C GLY A 180 11.34 -8.10 76.45
N TYR A 181 11.11 -8.36 77.74
CA TYR A 181 12.18 -8.73 78.69
C TYR A 181 12.09 -10.14 79.31
N SER A 182 13.26 -10.59 79.80
CA SER A 182 13.50 -11.38 81.04
C SER A 182 13.27 -12.90 81.09
N ASN A 183 14.41 -13.63 81.07
CA ASN A 183 14.85 -14.70 81.99
C ASN A 183 13.85 -15.67 82.65
N LEU A 184 14.15 -16.97 82.55
CA LEU A 184 14.45 -17.86 83.70
C LEU A 184 14.88 -19.27 83.26
N THR A 185 16.01 -19.78 83.80
CA THR A 185 16.38 -21.22 84.02
C THR A 185 16.42 -22.19 82.82
N THR A 186 17.28 -23.21 82.73
CA THR A 186 18.41 -23.66 83.57
C THR A 186 19.35 -24.51 82.70
N GLU A 187 20.64 -24.16 82.70
CA GLU A 187 21.78 -25.05 82.98
C GLU A 187 21.78 -26.49 82.42
N GLN A 188 22.74 -26.82 81.52
CA GLN A 188 23.90 -27.67 81.85
C GLN A 188 24.86 -27.92 80.66
N GLN A 189 26.15 -28.13 80.97
CA GLN A 189 27.32 -28.48 80.12
C GLN A 189 27.46 -27.80 78.73
N HIS A 190 28.31 -26.80 78.48
CA HIS A 190 29.80 -26.72 78.52
C HIS A 190 30.55 -27.42 77.35
N PRO A 191 31.66 -26.82 76.83
CA PRO A 191 32.05 -26.84 75.40
C PRO A 191 33.49 -27.42 75.18
N PRO A 192 34.26 -27.17 74.08
CA PRO A 192 33.99 -26.60 72.74
C PRO A 192 34.36 -27.58 71.58
N GLN A 193 34.26 -27.26 70.26
CA GLN A 193 35.27 -26.56 69.45
C GLN A 193 34.84 -26.35 67.97
N HIS A 194 35.15 -25.16 67.42
CA HIS A 194 35.25 -24.74 66.00
C HIS A 194 33.99 -24.90 65.10
N GLU A 195 33.34 -23.79 64.72
CA GLU A 195 33.54 -23.05 63.43
C GLU A 195 33.00 -23.88 62.22
N ASP A 196 31.93 -23.49 61.49
CA ASP A 196 31.32 -22.17 61.23
C ASP A 196 29.76 -22.19 61.14
N GLU A 197 29.12 -21.02 61.27
CA GLU A 197 27.66 -20.75 61.15
C GLU A 197 27.17 -20.72 59.66
N GLU A 198 25.88 -20.76 59.28
CA GLU A 198 24.61 -20.45 59.97
C GLU A 198 23.39 -21.18 59.31
N GLU A 199 22.24 -21.26 60.00
CA GLU A 199 21.01 -22.01 59.65
C GLU A 199 19.73 -21.19 60.01
N LEU A 200 18.46 -21.47 59.67
CA LEU A 200 17.71 -22.59 59.05
C LEU A 200 16.41 -22.07 58.37
N GLN A 201 15.66 -22.95 57.67
CA GLN A 201 14.35 -22.68 57.04
C GLN A 201 13.25 -23.63 57.54
N GLY A 202 12.02 -23.14 57.80
CA GLY A 202 10.78 -23.95 57.69
C GLY A 202 9.82 -24.01 58.91
N ASP A 203 8.53 -23.77 58.63
CA ASP A 203 7.36 -23.89 59.54
C ASP A 203 6.96 -25.35 59.89
N PHE A 204 6.11 -25.54 60.91
CA PHE A 204 4.68 -25.95 60.77
C PHE A 204 3.98 -26.38 62.10
N GLN A 205 3.01 -25.57 62.59
CA GLN A 205 1.67 -25.93 63.16
C GLN A 205 1.46 -27.01 64.28
N PRO A 206 0.25 -27.17 64.92
CA PRO A 206 -0.93 -26.30 65.07
C PRO A 206 -1.60 -26.23 66.49
N ARG A 207 -2.60 -25.33 66.62
CA ARG A 207 -3.77 -25.22 67.55
C ARG A 207 -4.65 -26.52 67.60
N PRO A 208 -5.33 -26.95 68.72
CA PRO A 208 -6.61 -26.38 69.28
C PRO A 208 -6.83 -26.55 70.82
N ASP A 209 -7.94 -26.19 71.48
CA ASP A 209 -8.95 -25.07 71.44
C ASP A 209 -9.76 -25.15 72.78
N ALA A 210 -10.77 -24.26 73.01
CA ALA A 210 -11.85 -24.34 74.02
C ALA A 210 -11.45 -24.09 75.52
N ILE A 211 -11.79 -23.00 76.22
CA ILE A 211 -13.07 -22.26 76.40
C ILE A 211 -14.24 -23.17 76.83
N PRO A 212 -15.16 -22.79 77.77
CA PRO A 212 -15.05 -22.06 79.03
C PRO A 212 -15.66 -22.86 80.23
N VAL A 213 -15.70 -22.29 81.44
CA VAL A 213 -16.95 -21.82 82.12
C VAL A 213 -16.60 -20.56 82.92
#